data_AF-A0A4Y2Q5E0-F1
#
_entry.id   AF-A0A4Y2Q5E0-F1
#
_cell.length_a   1.000
_cell.length_b   1.000
_cell.length_c   1.000
_cell.angle_alpha   90.00
_cell.angle_beta   90.00
_cell.angle_gamma   90.00
#
_symmetry.space_group_name_H-M   'P 1'
#
loop_
_entity.id
_entity.type
_entity.pdbx_description
1 polymer ?
#
loop_
_entity_poly.entity_id
_entity_poly.type
_entity_poly.pdbx_seq_one_letter_code
_entity_poly.pdbx_strand_id
1 'polypeptide(L)'
;MYLWSVDIDAVLVSMSCFSLLCEEADIRCGQDDLTVTYMLPNYHVYQELSAASTILTTGRAALQKRIMALLRKIEHCTQGCSQ
;
A
#
# COMPACT_ATOMS: atom_id res chain seq x y z
N MET A 1 18.49 -8.47 6.22
CA MET A 1 17.82 -7.30 6.82
C MET A 1 16.32 -7.57 6.77
N TYR A 2 15.65 -7.69 7.92
CA TYR A 2 14.18 -7.81 7.96
C TYR A 2 13.61 -6.39 7.97
N LEU A 3 13.00 -5.96 6.87
CA LEU A 3 12.38 -4.64 6.67
C LEU A 3 11.02 -4.49 7.40
N TRP A 4 10.73 -5.38 8.36
CA TRP A 4 9.40 -5.55 8.92
C TRP A 4 9.50 -5.77 10.44
N SER A 5 8.56 -5.18 11.17
CA SER A 5 8.29 -5.47 12.58
C SER A 5 8.21 -6.98 12.90
N VAL A 6 8.52 -7.36 14.14
CA VAL A 6 8.21 -8.72 14.62
C VAL A 6 6.71 -8.91 14.83
N ASP A 7 6.01 -7.80 15.07
CA ASP A 7 4.56 -7.73 15.23
C ASP A 7 3.86 -7.77 13.87
N ILE A 8 3.11 -8.86 13.64
CA ILE A 8 2.36 -9.06 12.40
C ILE A 8 1.15 -8.14 12.34
N ASP A 9 0.48 -7.89 13.46
CA ASP A 9 -0.73 -7.07 13.52
C ASP A 9 -0.38 -5.63 13.17
N ALA A 10 0.73 -5.11 13.68
CA ALA A 10 1.22 -3.77 13.34
C ALA A 10 1.38 -3.58 11.82
N VAL A 11 1.79 -4.62 11.09
CA VAL A 11 1.97 -4.48 9.64
C VAL A 11 0.72 -4.78 8.86
N LEU A 12 -0.14 -5.69 9.30
CA LEU A 12 -1.47 -5.82 8.71
C LEU A 12 -2.24 -4.50 8.83
N VAL A 13 -2.16 -3.84 9.98
CA VAL A 13 -2.73 -2.50 10.21
C VAL A 13 -2.07 -1.46 9.30
N SER A 14 -0.73 -1.45 9.21
CA SER A 14 -0.04 -0.50 8.33
C SER A 14 -0.40 -0.69 6.86
N MET A 15 -0.56 -1.94 6.42
CA MET A 15 -0.94 -2.26 5.04
C MET A 15 -2.40 -1.91 4.75
N SER A 16 -3.31 -2.09 5.72
CA SER A 16 -4.72 -1.73 5.53
C SER A 16 -4.91 -0.22 5.34
N CYS A 17 -4.06 0.62 5.93
CA CYS A 17 -4.11 2.07 5.71
C CYS A 17 -3.99 2.48 4.23
N PHE A 18 -3.40 1.65 3.36
CA PHE A 18 -3.35 1.94 1.93
C PHE A 18 -4.73 1.95 1.26
N SER A 19 -5.75 1.25 1.77
CA SER A 19 -7.10 1.37 1.21
C SER A 19 -7.69 2.76 1.47
N LEU A 20 -7.46 3.31 2.66
CA LEU A 20 -7.93 4.65 3.03
C LEU A 20 -7.26 5.71 2.13
N LEU A 21 -5.97 5.55 1.86
CA LEU A 21 -5.25 6.43 0.92
C LEU A 21 -5.83 6.36 -0.50
N CYS A 22 -6.16 5.15 -0.98
CA CYS A 22 -6.76 4.97 -2.29
C CYS A 22 -8.17 5.58 -2.35
N GLU A 23 -8.98 5.39 -1.31
CA GLU A 23 -10.32 5.97 -1.19
C GLU A 23 -10.28 7.50 -1.24
N GLU A 24 -9.38 8.13 -0.49
CA GLU A 24 -9.18 9.59 -0.56
C GLU A 24 -8.75 10.06 -1.95
N ALA A 25 -7.85 9.32 -2.61
CA ALA A 25 -7.44 9.64 -3.97
C ALA A 25 -8.61 9.56 -4.96
N ASP A 26 -9.48 8.55 -4.83
CA ASP A 26 -10.68 8.38 -5.67
C ASP A 26 -11.69 9.53 -5.46
N ILE A 27 -11.95 9.93 -4.21
CA ILE A 27 -12.83 11.06 -3.88
C ILE A 27 -12.32 12.35 -4.52
N ARG A 28 -11.01 12.61 -4.41
CA ARG A 28 -10.38 13.81 -4.98
C ARG A 28 -10.40 13.84 -6.49
N CYS A 29 -10.12 12.70 -7.14
CA CYS A 29 -10.06 12.62 -8.59
C CYS A 29 -11.45 12.68 -9.25
N GLY A 30 -12.48 12.13 -8.59
CA GLY A 30 -13.86 12.21 -9.05
C GLY A 30 -14.42 13.64 -9.08
N GLN A 31 -13.79 14.60 -8.38
CA GLN A 31 -14.19 16.02 -8.41
C GLN A 31 -13.60 16.79 -9.59
N ASP A 32 -12.43 16.38 -10.11
CA ASP A 32 -11.63 17.14 -11.07
C ASP A 32 -11.53 16.48 -12.48
N ASP A 33 -12.29 15.41 -12.75
CA ASP A 33 -12.19 14.56 -13.96
C ASP A 33 -10.75 14.06 -14.24
N LEU A 34 -9.96 13.95 -13.17
CA LEU A 34 -8.55 13.57 -13.22
C LEU A 34 -8.41 12.06 -13.06
N THR A 35 -7.40 11.46 -13.68
CA THR A 35 -7.10 10.05 -13.44
C THR A 35 -6.45 9.88 -12.07
N VAL A 36 -6.88 8.87 -11.30
CA VAL A 36 -6.34 8.63 -9.95
C VAL A 36 -4.83 8.40 -9.92
N THR A 37 -4.28 7.85 -11.00
CA THR A 37 -2.84 7.64 -11.18
C THR A 37 -2.06 8.95 -11.34
N TYR A 38 -2.70 10.06 -11.74
CA TYR A 38 -2.06 11.37 -11.77
C TYR A 38 -1.78 11.87 -10.34
N MET A 39 -2.76 11.74 -9.44
CA MET A 39 -2.64 12.13 -8.04
C MET A 39 -1.81 11.12 -7.24
N LEU A 40 -2.00 9.82 -7.50
CA LEU A 40 -1.38 8.72 -6.79
C LEU A 40 -0.74 7.73 -7.78
N PRO A 41 0.50 7.98 -8.24
CA PRO A 41 1.13 7.18 -9.30
C PRO A 41 1.22 5.67 -9.01
N ASN A 42 1.42 5.27 -7.75
CA ASN A 42 1.45 3.85 -7.36
C ASN A 42 0.09 3.31 -6.87
N TYR A 43 -1.04 3.94 -7.23
CA TYR A 43 -2.39 3.58 -6.77
C TYR A 43 -2.65 2.07 -6.76
N HIS A 44 -2.37 1.39 -7.87
CA HIS A 44 -2.63 -0.05 -7.99
C HIS A 44 -1.77 -0.89 -7.04
N VAL A 45 -0.52 -0.48 -6.79
CA VAL A 45 0.36 -1.17 -5.83
C VAL A 45 -0.18 -1.00 -4.40
N TYR A 46 -0.71 0.18 -4.06
CA TYR A 46 -1.31 0.44 -2.75
C TYR A 46 -2.59 -0.36 -2.54
N GLN A 47 -3.45 -0.48 -3.56
CA GLN A 47 -4.60 -1.39 -3.52
C GLN A 47 -4.17 -2.85 -3.29
N GLU A 48 -3.16 -3.33 -4.02
CA GLU A 48 -2.63 -4.69 -3.85
C GLU A 48 -2.03 -4.92 -2.45
N LEU A 49 -1.37 -3.91 -1.87
CA LEU A 49 -0.81 -3.95 -0.52
C LEU A 49 -1.91 -4.04 0.54
N SER A 50 -2.96 -3.24 0.43
CA SER A 50 -4.12 -3.34 1.31
C SER A 50 -4.84 -4.68 1.17
N ALA A 51 -5.05 -5.17 -0.05
CA ALA A 51 -5.64 -6.49 -0.27
C ALA A 51 -4.78 -7.63 0.31
N ALA A 52 -3.47 -7.47 0.37
CA ALA A 52 -2.59 -8.46 1.01
C ALA A 52 -2.80 -8.51 2.54
N SER A 53 -3.31 -7.46 3.18
CA SER A 53 -3.53 -7.41 4.63
C SER A 53 -4.77 -8.16 5.10
N THR A 54 -5.72 -8.47 4.22
CA THR A 54 -6.96 -9.19 4.55
C THR A 54 -6.87 -10.70 4.32
N ILE A 55 -5.83 -11.16 3.61
CA ILE A 55 -5.63 -12.57 3.30
C ILE A 55 -4.94 -13.25 4.49
N LEU A 56 -5.76 -13.59 5.50
CA LEU A 56 -5.33 -14.27 6.73
C LEU A 56 -4.79 -15.70 6.49
N THR A 57 -5.00 -16.27 5.30
CA THR A 57 -4.77 -17.70 4.99
C THR A 57 -3.39 -18.01 4.42
N THR A 58 -2.58 -17.00 4.08
CA THR A 58 -1.21 -17.23 3.61
C THR A 58 -0.23 -17.17 4.77
N GLY A 59 0.53 -18.24 5.01
CA GLY A 59 1.55 -18.27 6.07
C GLY A 59 2.53 -17.08 5.99
N ARG A 60 3.08 -16.67 7.15
CA ARG A 60 3.91 -15.45 7.31
C ARG A 60 4.95 -15.25 6.20
N ALA A 61 5.68 -16.29 5.81
CA ALA A 61 6.71 -16.22 4.78
C ALA A 61 6.14 -15.88 3.37
N ALA A 62 4.97 -16.41 3.04
CA ALA A 62 4.31 -16.13 1.75
C ALA A 62 3.78 -14.69 1.70
N LEU A 63 3.16 -14.22 2.79
CA LEU A 63 2.71 -12.84 2.92
C LEU A 63 3.89 -11.86 2.82
N GLN A 64 4.99 -12.15 3.51
CA GLN A 64 6.22 -11.37 3.41
C GLN A 64 6.77 -11.31 1.99
N LYS A 65 6.84 -12.46 1.30
CA LYS A 65 7.31 -12.50 -0.08
C LYS A 65 6.43 -11.64 -1.00
N ARG A 66 5.11 -11.69 -0.82
CA ARG A 66 4.14 -10.90 -1.59
C ARG A 66 4.34 -9.40 -1.36
N ILE A 67 4.36 -8.95 -0.11
CA ILE A 67 4.51 -7.52 0.19
C ILE A 67 5.88 -7.00 -0.24
N MET A 68 6.95 -7.78 -0.05
CA MET A 68 8.27 -7.40 -0.56
C MET A 68 8.31 -7.32 -2.09
N ALA A 69 7.53 -8.13 -2.80
CA ALA A 69 7.40 -8.01 -4.26
C ALA A 69 6.64 -6.74 -4.64
N LEU A 70 5.57 -6.41 -3.93
CA LEU A 70 4.77 -5.19 -4.16
C LEU A 70 5.55 -3.91 -3.86
N LEU A 71 6.28 -3.85 -2.75
CA LEU A 71 7.11 -2.69 -2.40
C LEU A 71 8.18 -2.40 -3.47
N ARG A 72 8.69 -3.42 -4.17
CA ARG A 72 9.63 -3.24 -5.28
C ARG A 72 8.98 -2.69 -6.55
N LYS A 73 7.64 -2.72 -6.67
CA LYS A 73 6.91 -2.11 -7.79
C LYS A 73 6.66 -0.60 -7.58
N ILE A 74 7.01 -0.04 -6.42
CA ILE A 74 6.86 1.39 -6.17
C ILE A 74 7.97 2.12 -6.92
N GLU A 75 7.62 2.80 -8.01
CA GLU A 75 8.55 3.55 -8.85
C GLU A 75 8.62 5.03 -8.44
N HIS A 76 7.53 5.56 -7.90
CA HIS A 76 7.42 6.95 -7.46
C HIS A 76 7.41 7.04 -5.94
N CYS A 77 8.56 7.28 -5.33
CA CYS A 77 8.62 7.52 -3.88
C CYS A 77 7.82 8.77 -3.52
N THR A 78 7.05 8.70 -2.44
CA THR A 78 6.45 9.91 -1.86
C THR A 78 7.56 10.80 -1.30
N GLN A 79 7.34 12.11 -1.24
CA GLN A 79 8.35 13.04 -0.72
C GLN A 79 8.65 12.82 0.79
N GLY A 80 7.86 11.97 1.46
CA GLY A 80 7.96 11.73 2.90
C GLY A 80 7.67 12.98 3.71
N CYS A 81 7.83 12.89 5.03
CA CYS A 81 7.92 14.08 5.88
C CYS A 81 9.36 14.59 5.83
N SER A 82 9.67 15.51 4.93
CA SER A 82 10.85 16.37 5.07
C SER A 82 10.57 17.37 6.19
N GLN A 83 11.05 17.07 7.40
CA GLN A 83 11.17 18.05 8.48
C GLN A 83 12.36 18.97 8.23
#